data_AF-A0A135VBV3-F1
#
_entry.id   AF-A0A135VBV3-F1
#
_cell.length_a   1.000
_cell.length_b   1.000
_cell.length_c   1.000
_cell.angle_alpha   90.00
_cell.angle_beta   90.00
_cell.angle_gamma   90.00
#
_symmetry.space_group_name_H-M   'P 1'
#
loop_
_entity.id
_entity.type
_entity.pdbx_description
1 polymer ?
#
loop_
_entity_poly.entity_id
_entity_poly.type
_entity_poly.pdbx_seq_one_letter_code
_entity_poly.pdbx_strand_id
1 'polypeptide(L)'
;MSKTAEGWHRVLNAFDDWIAYESSEFGPWTGYFSLENLRSLTSEERLGWMHSMFDEVIPGRVEICREVGVALEDFLPYMPDEDAVQVVQSMIDLSAVIRNLMLGMSDTVYSMMEEYKESGLDEITSYLSSIKDIEEEIRQNMSQYSQGFAKLGAMGLEIPDDME
;
A
#
# COMPACT_ATOMS: atom_id res chain seq x y z
N MET A 1 19.29 16.51 17.46
CA MET A 1 18.31 16.64 16.36
C MET A 1 17.24 17.62 16.78
N SER A 2 16.65 18.38 15.84
CA SER A 2 15.44 19.16 16.11
C SER A 2 14.25 18.20 16.23
N LYS A 3 13.18 18.58 16.94
CA LYS A 3 11.97 17.75 17.03
C LYS A 3 11.34 17.48 15.66
N THR A 4 11.44 18.44 14.74
CA THR A 4 11.01 18.29 13.35
C THR A 4 11.86 17.26 12.59
N ALA A 5 13.18 17.21 12.84
CA ALA A 5 14.05 16.19 12.26
C ALA A 5 13.73 14.77 12.78
N GLU A 6 13.41 14.64 14.07
CA GLU A 6 12.92 13.37 14.64
C GLU A 6 11.59 12.95 14.03
N GLY A 7 10.69 13.91 13.77
CA GLY A 7 9.43 13.66 13.05
C GLY A 7 9.65 13.19 11.61
N TRP A 8 10.53 13.85 10.87
CA TRP A 8 10.93 13.44 9.52
C TRP A 8 11.49 12.03 9.48
N HIS A 9 12.37 11.68 10.43
CA HIS A 9 12.96 10.36 10.50
C HIS A 9 11.90 9.26 10.67
N ARG A 10 10.86 9.49 11.48
CA ARG A 10 9.76 8.53 11.63
C ARG A 10 8.95 8.37 10.34
N VAL A 11 8.62 9.48 9.68
CA VAL A 11 7.89 9.44 8.40
C VAL A 11 8.68 8.65 7.37
N LEU A 12 9.96 8.97 7.19
CA LEU A 12 10.78 8.32 6.17
C LEU A 12 11.01 6.83 6.45
N ASN A 13 11.29 6.47 7.70
CA ASN A 13 11.40 5.05 8.08
C ASN A 13 10.10 4.29 7.77
N ALA A 14 8.92 4.87 8.06
CA ALA A 14 7.65 4.21 7.74
C ALA A 14 7.45 4.03 6.22
N PHE A 15 7.86 5.00 5.40
CA PHE A 15 7.84 4.86 3.94
C PHE A 15 8.85 3.83 3.44
N ASP A 16 10.06 3.79 3.99
CA ASP A 16 11.08 2.80 3.64
C ASP A 16 10.62 1.38 3.99
N ASP A 17 10.03 1.19 5.18
CA ASP A 17 9.45 -0.08 5.59
C ASP A 17 8.29 -0.49 4.66
N TRP A 18 7.45 0.46 4.24
CA TRP A 18 6.40 0.19 3.26
C TRP A 18 6.97 -0.23 1.90
N ILE A 19 7.96 0.49 1.36
CA ILE A 19 8.63 0.13 0.10
C ILE A 19 9.30 -1.25 0.20
N ALA A 20 9.93 -1.55 1.34
CA ALA A 20 10.51 -2.85 1.60
C ALA A 20 9.44 -3.96 1.59
N TYR A 21 8.31 -3.74 2.24
CA TYR A 21 7.19 -4.69 2.25
C TYR A 21 6.60 -4.90 0.84
N GLU A 22 6.34 -3.82 0.10
CA GLU A 22 5.80 -3.90 -1.27
C GLU A 22 6.70 -4.72 -2.20
N SER A 23 8.03 -4.60 -2.04
CA SER A 23 8.99 -5.29 -2.89
C SER A 23 9.28 -6.73 -2.47
N SER A 24 9.38 -7.00 -1.16
CA SER A 24 9.83 -8.31 -0.63
C SER A 24 8.67 -9.24 -0.25
N GLU A 25 7.61 -8.71 0.34
CA GLU A 25 6.50 -9.51 0.86
C GLU A 25 5.31 -9.55 -0.09
N PHE A 26 4.97 -8.44 -0.77
CA PHE A 26 3.84 -8.39 -1.70
C PHE A 26 4.23 -8.66 -3.17
N GLY A 27 5.31 -8.04 -3.64
CA GLY A 27 5.78 -8.11 -5.03
C GLY A 27 5.83 -9.53 -5.63
N PRO A 28 6.37 -10.54 -4.93
CA PRO A 28 6.44 -11.92 -5.43
C PRO A 28 5.08 -12.54 -5.78
N TRP A 29 3.99 -12.06 -5.17
CA TRP A 29 2.64 -12.61 -5.36
C TRP A 29 1.92 -12.01 -6.56
N THR A 30 2.29 -10.80 -7.00
CA THR A 30 1.60 -10.06 -8.06
C THR A 30 1.64 -10.76 -9.42
N GLY A 31 2.65 -11.62 -9.65
CA GLY A 31 2.74 -12.45 -10.85
C GLY A 31 1.51 -13.32 -11.06
N TYR A 32 0.85 -13.77 -9.98
CA TYR A 32 -0.33 -14.63 -10.04
C TYR A 32 -1.63 -13.90 -10.32
N PHE A 33 -1.60 -12.58 -10.56
CA PHE A 33 -2.77 -11.83 -11.03
C PHE A 33 -3.12 -12.13 -12.50
N SER A 34 -2.62 -13.25 -13.05
CA SER A 34 -2.86 -13.69 -14.41
C SER A 34 -3.35 -15.14 -14.44
N LEU A 35 -4.36 -15.38 -15.28
CA LEU A 35 -4.90 -16.72 -15.48
C LEU A 35 -3.84 -17.69 -16.00
N GLU A 36 -2.94 -17.21 -16.86
CA GLU A 36 -1.83 -17.99 -17.42
C GLU A 36 -0.90 -18.53 -16.33
N ASN A 37 -0.50 -17.69 -15.38
CA ASN A 37 0.38 -18.12 -14.29
C ASN A 37 -0.36 -19.05 -13.34
N LEU A 38 -1.64 -18.80 -13.03
CA LEU A 38 -2.43 -19.71 -12.19
C LEU A 38 -2.64 -21.09 -12.86
N ARG A 39 -2.75 -21.17 -14.19
CA ARG A 39 -2.89 -22.46 -14.90
C ARG A 39 -1.70 -23.39 -14.69
N SER A 40 -0.50 -22.84 -14.46
CA SER A 40 0.70 -23.63 -14.18
C SER A 40 0.71 -24.29 -12.81
N LEU A 41 -0.15 -23.84 -11.89
CA LEU A 41 -0.25 -24.34 -10.52
C LEU A 41 -1.28 -25.46 -10.41
N THR A 42 -1.10 -26.33 -9.41
CA THR A 42 -2.12 -27.28 -8.96
C THR A 42 -3.26 -26.55 -8.23
N SER A 43 -4.39 -27.23 -8.01
CA SER A 43 -5.51 -26.63 -7.27
C SER A 43 -5.17 -26.29 -5.83
N GLU A 44 -4.33 -27.09 -5.18
CA GLU A 44 -3.87 -26.85 -3.81
C GLU A 44 -3.00 -25.60 -3.74
N GLU A 45 -2.06 -25.43 -4.68
CA GLU A 45 -1.20 -24.25 -4.76
C GLU A 45 -1.99 -22.96 -5.05
N ARG A 46 -3.02 -23.01 -5.91
CA ARG A 46 -3.88 -21.85 -6.18
C ARG A 46 -4.65 -21.42 -4.93
N LEU A 47 -5.23 -22.38 -4.22
CA LEU A 47 -5.95 -22.09 -2.97
C LEU A 47 -4.98 -21.58 -1.90
N GLY A 48 -3.79 -22.19 -1.78
CA GLY A 48 -2.74 -21.73 -0.87
C GLY A 48 -2.31 -20.29 -1.17
N TRP A 49 -2.20 -19.93 -2.45
CA TRP A 49 -1.96 -18.56 -2.87
C TRP A 49 -3.09 -17.60 -2.45
N MET A 50 -4.36 -17.95 -2.72
CA MET A 50 -5.50 -17.11 -2.35
C MET A 50 -5.61 -16.92 -0.83
N HIS A 51 -5.38 -17.99 -0.06
CA HIS A 51 -5.32 -17.93 1.40
C HIS A 51 -4.19 -17.03 1.87
N SER A 52 -2.97 -17.20 1.36
CA SER A 52 -1.83 -16.35 1.74
C SER A 52 -2.11 -14.87 1.46
N MET A 53 -2.71 -14.57 0.31
CA MET A 53 -3.09 -13.21 -0.06
C MET A 53 -4.12 -12.62 0.92
N PHE A 54 -5.15 -13.39 1.27
CA PHE A 54 -6.24 -12.95 2.13
C PHE A 54 -5.88 -12.88 3.62
N ASP A 55 -5.18 -13.89 4.13
CA ASP A 55 -4.92 -14.07 5.57
C ASP A 55 -3.65 -13.34 6.04
N GLU A 56 -2.67 -13.15 5.15
CA GLU A 56 -1.33 -12.66 5.53
C GLU A 56 -0.88 -11.44 4.72
N VAL A 57 -0.76 -11.58 3.40
CA VAL A 57 -0.04 -10.60 2.56
C VAL A 57 -0.78 -9.26 2.46
N ILE A 58 -2.08 -9.27 2.11
CA ILE A 58 -2.87 -8.02 2.04
C ILE A 58 -3.07 -7.40 3.43
N PRO A 59 -3.41 -8.16 4.49
CA PRO A 59 -3.47 -7.61 5.84
C PRO A 59 -2.17 -6.93 6.30
N GLY A 60 -1.00 -7.54 6.05
CA GLY A 60 0.28 -6.90 6.36
C GLY A 60 0.52 -5.64 5.53
N ARG A 61 0.08 -5.63 4.27
CA ARG A 61 0.12 -4.44 3.41
C ARG A 61 -0.74 -3.29 3.95
N VAL A 62 -1.94 -3.61 4.45
CA VAL A 62 -2.82 -2.63 5.11
C VAL A 62 -2.18 -2.06 6.36
N GLU A 63 -1.52 -2.91 7.16
CA GLU A 63 -0.87 -2.51 8.39
C GLU A 63 0.33 -1.60 8.15
N ILE A 64 1.20 -1.93 7.19
CA ILE A 64 2.37 -1.08 6.91
C ILE A 64 1.94 0.28 6.33
N CYS A 65 0.90 0.32 5.50
CA CYS A 65 0.30 1.57 5.04
C CYS A 65 -0.35 2.37 6.19
N ARG A 66 -0.90 1.69 7.21
CA ARG A 66 -1.43 2.35 8.42
C ARG A 66 -0.32 3.05 9.20
N GLU A 67 0.84 2.40 9.35
CA GLU A 67 1.99 2.99 10.05
C GLU A 67 2.49 4.26 9.39
N VAL A 68 2.45 4.34 8.05
CA VAL A 68 2.74 5.58 7.31
C VAL A 68 1.76 6.69 7.66
N GLY A 69 0.46 6.39 7.72
CA GLY A 69 -0.57 7.35 8.16
C GLY A 69 -0.32 7.84 9.59
N VAL A 70 -0.01 6.93 10.52
CA VAL A 70 0.33 7.27 11.91
C VAL A 70 1.59 8.14 11.99
N ALA A 71 2.62 7.83 11.22
CA ALA A 71 3.84 8.63 11.20
C ALA A 71 3.58 10.06 10.70
N LEU A 72 2.68 10.23 9.72
CA LEU A 72 2.25 11.54 9.24
C LEU A 72 1.38 12.29 10.27
N GLU A 73 0.49 11.59 10.98
CA GLU A 73 -0.30 12.15 12.09
C GLU A 73 0.61 12.65 13.22
N ASP A 74 1.61 11.86 13.60
CA ASP A 74 2.65 12.23 14.55
C ASP A 74 3.51 13.41 14.08
N PHE A 75 3.56 13.65 12.76
CA PHE A 75 4.33 14.73 12.16
C PHE A 75 3.58 16.07 12.14
N LEU A 76 2.24 16.06 12.12
CA LEU A 76 1.40 17.27 12.10
C LEU A 76 1.76 18.33 13.16
N PRO A 77 2.06 18.00 14.42
CA PRO A 77 2.39 19.00 15.44
C PRO A 77 3.67 19.80 15.16
N TYR A 78 4.48 19.38 14.19
CA TYR A 78 5.72 20.06 13.80
C TYR A 78 5.54 21.00 12.60
N MET A 79 4.33 21.10 12.04
CA MET A 79 4.05 21.97 10.90
C MET A 79 4.10 23.45 11.28
N PRO A 80 4.78 24.30 10.49
CA PRO A 80 5.01 25.71 10.84
C PRO A 80 3.80 26.61 10.61
N ASP A 81 2.89 26.22 9.71
CA ASP A 81 1.73 27.01 9.29
C ASP A 81 0.58 26.12 8.78
N GLU A 82 -0.57 26.76 8.49
CA GLU A 82 -1.79 26.08 8.04
C GLU A 82 -1.64 25.41 6.67
N ASP A 83 -0.79 25.93 5.79
CA ASP A 83 -0.59 25.38 4.45
C ASP A 83 0.17 24.05 4.54
N ALA A 84 1.22 24.00 5.36
CA ALA A 84 1.96 22.77 5.64
C ALA A 84 1.08 21.71 6.33
N VAL A 85 0.23 22.13 7.28
CA VAL A 85 -0.78 21.26 7.91
C VAL A 85 -1.71 20.65 6.87
N GLN A 86 -2.23 21.43 5.92
CA GLN A 86 -3.11 20.91 4.87
C GLN A 86 -2.43 19.89 3.97
N VAL A 87 -1.15 20.09 3.65
CA VAL A 87 -0.38 19.13 2.84
C VAL A 87 -0.24 17.79 3.57
N VAL A 88 0.19 17.82 4.84
CA VAL A 88 0.33 16.58 5.64
C VAL A 88 -1.02 15.91 5.86
N GLN A 89 -2.09 16.67 6.13
CA GLN A 89 -3.44 16.12 6.24
C GLN A 89 -3.88 15.42 4.95
N SER A 90 -3.61 16.00 3.79
CA SER A 90 -3.91 15.38 2.49
C SER A 90 -3.15 14.07 2.29
N MET A 91 -1.93 13.96 2.82
CA MET A 91 -1.14 12.72 2.77
C MET A 91 -1.69 11.64 3.73
N ILE A 92 -2.20 12.04 4.90
CA ILE A 92 -2.90 11.13 5.83
C ILE A 92 -4.19 10.60 5.16
N ASP A 93 -4.96 11.48 4.54
CA ASP A 93 -6.18 11.10 3.82
C ASP A 93 -5.86 10.14 2.66
N LEU A 94 -4.76 10.37 1.95
CA LEU A 94 -4.25 9.48 0.92
C LEU A 94 -3.91 8.08 1.48
N SER A 95 -3.33 7.98 2.68
CA SER A 95 -3.09 6.69 3.35
C SER A 95 -4.40 5.93 3.59
N ALA A 96 -5.46 6.64 4.00
CA ALA A 96 -6.77 6.04 4.21
C ALA A 96 -7.40 5.56 2.89
N VAL A 97 -7.29 6.33 1.81
CA VAL A 97 -7.76 5.92 0.47
C VAL A 97 -7.07 4.65 0.01
N ILE A 98 -5.74 4.60 0.11
CA ILE A 98 -4.94 3.45 -0.31
C ILE A 98 -5.28 2.20 0.51
N ARG A 99 -5.43 2.33 1.83
CA ARG A 99 -5.85 1.22 2.69
C ARG A 99 -7.24 0.68 2.33
N ASN A 100 -8.19 1.55 2.00
CA ASN A 100 -9.52 1.11 1.57
C ASN A 100 -9.46 0.32 0.26
N LEU A 101 -8.60 0.71 -0.68
CA LEU A 101 -8.36 -0.07 -1.90
C LEU A 101 -7.75 -1.44 -1.59
N MET A 102 -6.77 -1.50 -0.68
CA MET A 102 -6.19 -2.79 -0.25
C MET A 102 -7.23 -3.70 0.42
N LEU A 103 -8.12 -3.16 1.25
CA LEU A 103 -9.23 -3.93 1.82
C LEU A 103 -10.19 -4.43 0.73
N GLY A 104 -10.51 -3.59 -0.26
CA GLY A 104 -11.29 -4.01 -1.43
C GLY A 104 -10.61 -5.11 -2.26
N MET A 105 -9.27 -5.08 -2.35
CA MET A 105 -8.50 -6.18 -2.94
C MET A 105 -8.66 -7.46 -2.13
N SER A 106 -8.61 -7.39 -0.79
CA SER A 106 -8.82 -8.54 0.11
C SER A 106 -10.20 -9.17 -0.09
N ASP A 107 -11.25 -8.34 -0.15
CA ASP A 107 -12.62 -8.80 -0.40
C ASP A 107 -12.76 -9.46 -1.78
N THR A 108 -12.07 -8.91 -2.78
CA THR A 108 -12.04 -9.47 -4.14
C THR A 108 -11.33 -10.83 -4.17
N VAL A 109 -10.20 -10.96 -3.46
CA VAL A 109 -9.48 -12.23 -3.35
C VAL A 109 -10.32 -13.29 -2.63
N TYR A 110 -11.00 -12.91 -1.55
CA TYR A 110 -11.89 -13.81 -0.83
C TYR A 110 -13.03 -14.31 -1.74
N SER A 111 -13.71 -13.40 -2.44
CA SER A 111 -14.80 -13.75 -3.36
C SER A 111 -14.31 -14.65 -4.49
N MET A 112 -13.12 -14.36 -5.04
CA MET A 112 -12.46 -15.18 -6.05
C MET A 112 -12.16 -16.59 -5.54
N MET A 113 -11.73 -16.72 -4.29
CA MET A 113 -11.43 -18.01 -3.66
C MET A 113 -12.68 -18.88 -3.53
N GLU A 114 -13.80 -18.30 -3.12
CA GLU A 114 -15.07 -19.02 -3.02
C GLU A 114 -15.57 -19.45 -4.40
N GLU A 115 -15.54 -18.56 -5.39
CA GLU A 115 -15.92 -18.90 -6.78
C GLU A 115 -15.02 -20.00 -7.37
N TYR A 116 -13.71 -19.95 -7.10
CA TYR A 116 -12.78 -20.97 -7.55
C TYR A 116 -13.11 -22.36 -6.98
N LYS A 117 -13.53 -22.44 -5.71
CA LYS A 117 -13.89 -23.71 -5.06
C LYS A 117 -15.15 -24.32 -5.67
N GLU A 118 -16.09 -23.49 -6.11
CA GLU A 118 -17.38 -23.94 -6.67
C GLU A 118 -17.30 -24.25 -8.17
N SER A 119 -16.72 -23.32 -8.94
CA SER A 119 -16.83 -23.30 -10.40
C SER A 119 -15.48 -23.49 -11.11
N GLY A 120 -14.37 -23.47 -10.39
CA GLY A 120 -13.04 -23.69 -10.92
C GLY A 120 -12.40 -22.47 -11.58
N LEU A 121 -11.35 -22.71 -12.37
CA LEU A 121 -10.41 -21.68 -12.78
C LEU A 121 -10.93 -20.69 -13.83
N ASP A 122 -11.81 -21.10 -14.73
CA ASP A 122 -12.22 -20.24 -15.85
C ASP A 122 -13.15 -19.10 -15.39
N GLU A 123 -13.91 -19.33 -14.31
CA GLU A 123 -14.88 -18.35 -13.77
C GLU A 123 -14.21 -17.23 -12.95
N ILE A 124 -12.94 -17.35 -12.55
CA ILE A 124 -12.27 -16.32 -11.75
C ILE A 124 -11.63 -15.18 -12.56
N THR A 125 -11.76 -15.19 -13.88
CA THR A 125 -11.07 -14.25 -14.78
C THR A 125 -11.45 -12.79 -14.54
N SER A 126 -12.71 -12.52 -14.18
CA SER A 126 -13.18 -11.17 -13.84
C SER A 126 -12.51 -10.64 -12.58
N TYR A 127 -12.40 -11.45 -11.53
CA TYR A 127 -11.75 -11.09 -10.27
C TYR A 127 -10.28 -10.76 -10.46
N LEU A 128 -9.55 -11.52 -11.28
CA LEU A 128 -8.15 -11.23 -11.60
C LEU A 128 -7.98 -9.87 -12.29
N SER A 129 -8.93 -9.49 -13.16
CA SER A 129 -8.95 -8.16 -13.78
C SER A 129 -9.21 -7.09 -12.73
N SER A 130 -10.21 -7.29 -11.85
CA SER A 130 -10.50 -6.34 -10.77
C SER A 130 -9.32 -6.16 -9.80
N ILE A 131 -8.61 -7.23 -9.43
CA ILE A 131 -7.42 -7.14 -8.58
C ILE A 131 -6.33 -6.30 -9.25
N LYS A 132 -6.11 -6.47 -10.56
CA LYS A 132 -5.16 -5.65 -11.33
C LYS A 132 -5.54 -4.18 -11.37
N ASP A 133 -6.82 -3.89 -11.61
CA ASP A 133 -7.31 -2.52 -11.66
C ASP A 133 -7.15 -1.83 -10.29
N ILE A 134 -7.49 -2.53 -9.20
CA ILE A 134 -7.26 -2.03 -7.83
C ILE A 134 -5.77 -1.80 -7.56
N GLU A 135 -4.91 -2.73 -7.96
CA GLU A 135 -3.46 -2.60 -7.79
C GLU A 135 -2.89 -1.40 -8.55
N GLU A 136 -3.34 -1.17 -9.78
CA GLU A 136 -2.95 0.01 -10.55
C GLU A 136 -3.43 1.31 -9.89
N GLU A 137 -4.66 1.34 -9.38
CA GLU A 137 -5.19 2.48 -8.63
C GLU A 137 -4.37 2.76 -7.35
N ILE A 138 -3.96 1.71 -6.62
CA ILE A 138 -3.07 1.84 -5.46
C ILE A 138 -1.74 2.49 -5.87
N ARG A 139 -1.09 2.00 -6.94
CA ARG A 139 0.18 2.56 -7.42
C ARG A 139 0.06 4.03 -7.83
N GLN A 140 -1.03 4.38 -8.52
CA GLN A 140 -1.30 5.76 -8.90
C GLN A 140 -1.45 6.66 -7.67
N ASN A 141 -2.19 6.22 -6.65
CA ASN A 141 -2.31 6.95 -5.40
C ASN A 141 -0.97 7.05 -4.65
N MET A 142 -0.20 5.97 -4.55
CA MET A 142 1.14 5.99 -3.94
C MET A 142 2.07 7.02 -4.60
N SER A 143 1.99 7.19 -5.92
CA SER A 143 2.81 8.18 -6.63
C SER A 143 2.54 9.63 -6.19
N GLN A 144 1.35 9.93 -5.64
CA GLN A 144 0.98 11.26 -5.19
C GLN A 144 1.73 11.71 -3.94
N TYR A 145 2.30 10.80 -3.15
CA TYR A 145 3.15 11.17 -2.00
C TYR A 145 4.36 11.98 -2.42
N SER A 146 4.95 11.69 -3.59
CA SER A 146 6.06 12.48 -4.13
C SER A 146 5.71 13.97 -4.30
N GLN A 147 4.45 14.26 -4.66
CA GLN A 147 3.94 15.62 -4.78
C GLN A 147 3.75 16.28 -3.41
N GLY A 148 3.30 15.52 -2.41
CA GLY A 148 3.21 15.98 -1.02
C GLY A 148 4.57 16.37 -0.47
N PHE A 149 5.56 15.47 -0.59
CA PHE A 149 6.94 15.75 -0.17
C PHE A 149 7.55 16.94 -0.91
N ALA A 150 7.36 17.04 -2.23
CA ALA A 150 7.85 18.19 -3.00
C ALA A 150 7.24 19.52 -2.55
N LYS A 151 5.95 19.54 -2.19
CA LYS A 151 5.28 20.74 -1.63
C LYS A 151 5.87 21.12 -0.28
N LEU A 152 6.08 20.16 0.62
CA LEU A 152 6.73 20.41 1.92
C LEU A 152 8.15 20.96 1.74
N GLY A 153 8.93 20.37 0.83
CA GLY A 153 10.27 20.88 0.49
C GLY A 153 10.24 22.32 -0.03
N ALA A 154 9.30 22.65 -0.92
CA ALA A 154 9.13 24.02 -1.43
C ALA A 154 8.73 25.04 -0.34
N MET A 155 8.18 24.58 0.79
CA MET A 155 7.85 25.39 1.97
C MET A 155 9.04 25.51 2.95
N GLY A 156 10.21 24.95 2.62
CA GLY A 156 11.39 24.95 3.48
C GLY A 156 11.39 23.86 4.56
N LEU A 157 10.46 22.90 4.48
CA LEU A 157 10.48 21.67 5.28
C LEU A 157 11.27 20.61 4.51
N GLU A 158 12.56 20.89 4.31
CA GLU A 158 13.46 19.97 3.62
C GLU A 158 13.73 18.73 4.47
N ILE A 159 13.88 17.60 3.77
CA ILE A 159 14.32 16.33 4.32
C ILE A 159 15.75 16.54 4.86
N PRO A 160 16.04 16.23 6.15
CA PRO A 160 17.37 16.46 6.71
C PRO A 160 18.51 15.79 5.89
N ASP A 161 19.54 16.54 5.52
CA ASP A 161 20.70 16.04 4.75
C ASP A 161 21.51 14.96 5.48
N ASP A 162 21.38 14.86 6.80
CA ASP A 162 22.10 13.93 7.67
C ASP A 162 21.66 12.45 7.52
N MET A 163 20.92 12.12 6.45
CA MET A 163 20.31 10.82 6.20
C MET A 163 20.95 10.03 5.04
N GLU A 164 22.14 10.43 4.58
CA GLU A 164 23.05 9.58 3.78
C GLU A 164 23.90 8.63 4.65
#